data_AF-A0A9P6J425-F1
#
_entry.id   AF-A0A9P6J425-F1
#
_cell.length_a   1.000
_cell.length_b   1.000
_cell.length_c   1.000
_cell.angle_alpha   90.00
_cell.angle_beta   90.00
_cell.angle_gamma   90.00
#
_symmetry.space_group_name_H-M   'P 1'
#
loop_
_entity.id
_entity.type
_entity.pdbx_description
1 polymer ?
#
loop_
_entity_poly.entity_id
_entity_poly.type
_entity_poly.pdbx_seq_one_letter_code
_entity_poly.pdbx_strand_id
1 'polypeptide(L)'
;MLKRIPFSVLVVLITLAVTLLFSNSVDAAPKPKAPKSKAPSGAINLGELTKAFAGHCPKKTAGDVITCKDALPYINAAIQKYKLKTRGQRAAYIANMAYEGGYLQYNHNLVNRSQGTRSIMPAVSLRTFVNANKSVQKFWPGFPKNVNDNTIVDILIKRRADFEPGAWWTVAGPGCAQVAARLSKSQTSFTAWEKTCINGGPETVAARAAIYKTVYAAIH
;
A
#
# COMPACT_ATOMS: atom_id res chain seq x y z
N MET A 1 -45.93 -2.07 22.52
CA MET A 1 -46.65 -0.88 22.01
C MET A 1 -45.89 -0.28 20.84
N LEU A 2 -46.30 -0.61 19.61
CA LEU A 2 -45.71 -0.06 18.37
C LEU A 2 -46.43 1.26 18.01
N LYS A 3 -45.68 2.35 17.86
CA LYS A 3 -46.20 3.63 17.34
C LYS A 3 -46.11 3.63 15.80
N ARG A 4 -47.27 3.77 15.15
CA ARG A 4 -47.43 3.98 13.70
C ARG A 4 -47.17 5.45 13.37
N ILE A 5 -46.45 5.70 12.27
CA ILE A 5 -46.25 7.04 11.70
C ILE A 5 -47.25 7.20 10.53
N PRO A 6 -48.03 8.29 10.45
CA PRO A 6 -49.02 8.48 9.40
C PRO A 6 -48.41 8.95 8.07
N PHE A 7 -48.83 8.26 7.01
CA PHE A 7 -48.77 8.65 5.60
C PHE A 7 -49.68 9.88 5.40
N SER A 8 -49.12 11.08 5.20
CA SER A 8 -49.79 12.22 4.54
C SER A 8 -48.84 13.41 4.48
N VAL A 9 -48.24 13.68 3.32
CA VAL A 9 -48.20 14.99 2.63
C VAL A 9 -47.66 14.71 1.22
N LEU A 10 -48.53 14.23 0.35
CA LEU A 10 -48.37 14.22 -1.10
C LEU A 10 -49.40 15.23 -1.62
N VAL A 11 -49.02 15.99 -2.65
CA VAL A 11 -49.87 16.89 -3.47
C VAL A 11 -50.12 18.29 -2.89
N VAL A 12 -49.23 19.25 -3.18
CA VAL A 12 -49.57 20.60 -3.72
C VAL A 12 -48.35 21.12 -4.48
N LEU A 13 -48.57 21.78 -5.63
CA LEU A 13 -47.64 22.49 -6.54
C LEU A 13 -47.30 21.79 -7.87
N ILE A 14 -48.38 21.42 -8.59
CA ILE A 14 -48.44 21.54 -10.05
C ILE A 14 -49.02 22.94 -10.33
N THR A 15 -48.20 23.86 -10.85
CA THR A 15 -48.54 24.98 -11.76
C THR A 15 -47.47 26.07 -11.67
N LEU A 16 -46.43 26.00 -12.51
CA LEU A 16 -45.81 27.21 -13.04
C LEU A 16 -45.00 26.91 -14.31
N ALA A 17 -45.40 27.59 -15.38
CA ALA A 17 -44.61 27.96 -16.55
C ALA A 17 -44.14 26.84 -17.50
N VAL A 18 -45.06 26.47 -18.40
CA VAL A 18 -44.76 26.13 -19.80
C VAL A 18 -44.19 27.39 -20.46
N THR A 19 -42.87 27.45 -20.65
CA THR A 19 -42.25 28.38 -21.61
C THR A 19 -40.90 27.83 -22.09
N LEU A 20 -40.75 27.82 -23.42
CA LEU A 20 -39.48 27.76 -24.18
C LEU A 20 -38.87 26.37 -24.44
N LEU A 21 -39.57 25.59 -25.26
CA LEU A 21 -38.99 24.57 -26.12
C LEU A 21 -38.39 25.23 -27.38
N PHE A 22 -37.13 25.66 -27.33
CA PHE A 22 -36.25 25.78 -28.51
C PHE A 22 -34.78 25.74 -28.05
N SER A 23 -34.31 24.56 -27.63
CA SER A 23 -32.88 24.32 -27.46
C SER A 23 -32.29 23.90 -28.80
N ASN A 24 -31.58 24.83 -29.44
CA ASN A 24 -30.73 24.55 -30.58
C ASN A 24 -29.78 23.40 -30.23
N SER A 25 -29.90 22.29 -30.96
CA SER A 25 -28.91 21.21 -30.92
C SER A 25 -27.66 21.72 -31.66
N VAL A 26 -26.80 22.42 -30.94
CA VAL A 26 -25.47 22.75 -31.43
C VAL A 26 -24.68 21.45 -31.40
N ASP A 27 -24.33 20.93 -32.57
CA ASP A 27 -23.43 19.78 -32.71
C ASP A 27 -22.19 20.02 -31.85
N ALA A 28 -22.12 19.28 -30.73
CA ALA A 28 -20.99 19.37 -29.83
C ALA A 28 -19.78 18.81 -30.56
N ALA A 29 -18.91 19.71 -31.01
CA ALA A 29 -17.60 19.36 -31.53
C ALA A 29 -16.95 18.32 -30.60
N PRO A 30 -16.32 17.26 -31.15
CA PRO A 30 -15.79 16.16 -30.36
C PRO A 30 -14.87 16.71 -29.26
N LYS A 31 -15.29 16.50 -28.00
CA LYS A 31 -14.53 16.94 -26.81
C LYS A 31 -13.09 16.46 -26.98
N PRO A 32 -12.09 17.37 -26.93
CA PRO A 32 -10.69 16.99 -26.93
C PRO A 32 -10.47 15.91 -25.87
N LYS A 33 -9.91 14.77 -26.27
CA LYS A 33 -9.58 13.68 -25.33
C LYS A 33 -8.77 14.29 -24.20
N ALA A 34 -9.31 14.24 -22.98
CA ALA A 34 -8.63 14.75 -21.80
C ALA A 34 -7.21 14.15 -21.76
N PRO A 35 -6.16 14.97 -21.61
CA PRO A 35 -4.80 14.47 -21.54
C PRO A 35 -4.72 13.41 -20.44
N LYS A 36 -4.24 12.22 -20.79
CA LYS A 36 -4.03 11.12 -19.82
C LYS A 36 -3.14 11.68 -18.72
N SER A 37 -3.70 11.82 -17.51
CA SER A 37 -2.96 12.25 -16.33
C SER A 37 -1.68 11.42 -16.22
N LYS A 38 -0.53 12.10 -16.27
CA LYS A 38 0.78 11.45 -16.21
C LYS A 38 0.88 10.79 -14.84
N ALA A 39 1.11 9.48 -14.82
CA ALA A 39 1.23 8.75 -13.56
C ALA A 39 2.28 9.43 -12.68
N PRO A 40 2.07 9.51 -11.35
CA PRO A 40 3.04 10.10 -10.45
C PRO A 40 4.41 9.45 -10.63
N SER A 41 5.46 10.26 -10.66
CA SER A 41 6.83 9.78 -10.85
C SER A 41 7.15 8.66 -9.85
N GLY A 42 7.59 7.50 -10.36
CA GLY A 42 7.94 6.32 -9.55
C GLY A 42 6.79 5.39 -9.16
N ALA A 43 5.54 5.65 -9.59
CA ALA A 43 4.48 4.66 -9.47
C ALA A 43 4.75 3.46 -10.41
N ILE A 44 4.51 2.24 -9.91
CA ILE A 44 4.59 1.03 -10.71
C ILE A 44 3.21 0.66 -11.27
N ASN A 45 3.17 -0.06 -12.37
CA ASN A 45 1.95 -0.61 -12.96
C ASN A 45 1.78 -2.11 -12.66
N LEU A 46 0.61 -2.66 -12.98
CA LEU A 46 0.27 -4.07 -12.70
C LEU A 46 1.19 -5.05 -13.44
N GLY A 47 1.59 -4.73 -14.67
CA GLY A 47 2.51 -5.57 -15.46
C GLY A 47 3.89 -5.64 -14.82
N GLU A 48 4.41 -4.50 -14.37
CA GLU A 48 5.67 -4.43 -13.63
C GLU A 48 5.60 -5.23 -12.33
N LEU A 49 4.53 -5.07 -11.53
CA LEU A 49 4.36 -5.81 -10.27
C LEU A 49 4.25 -7.32 -10.50
N THR A 50 3.49 -7.73 -11.53
CA THR A 50 3.33 -9.16 -11.88
C THR A 50 4.66 -9.78 -12.30
N LYS A 51 5.45 -9.05 -13.11
CA LYS A 51 6.79 -9.47 -13.51
C LYS A 51 7.76 -9.47 -12.32
N ALA A 52 7.67 -8.49 -11.43
CA ALA A 52 8.48 -8.39 -10.22
C ALA A 52 8.25 -9.58 -9.28
N PHE A 53 7.02 -10.11 -9.26
CA PHE A 53 6.66 -11.31 -8.50
C PHE A 53 6.81 -12.61 -9.31
N ALA A 54 7.46 -12.57 -10.48
CA ALA A 54 7.65 -13.74 -11.35
C ALA A 54 6.36 -14.54 -11.63
N GLY A 55 5.21 -13.85 -11.70
CA GLY A 55 3.90 -14.48 -11.92
C GLY A 55 3.25 -15.12 -10.69
N HIS A 56 3.87 -15.04 -9.50
CA HIS A 56 3.32 -15.59 -8.25
C HIS A 56 2.18 -14.75 -7.63
N CYS A 57 1.59 -13.82 -8.39
CA CYS A 57 0.45 -13.04 -7.93
C CYS A 57 -0.74 -13.95 -7.55
N PRO A 58 -1.35 -13.76 -6.38
CA PRO A 58 -2.52 -14.54 -6.00
C PRO A 58 -3.67 -14.33 -6.98
N LYS A 59 -4.41 -15.41 -7.26
CA LYS A 59 -5.55 -15.40 -8.20
C LYS A 59 -6.81 -14.73 -7.64
N LYS A 60 -6.98 -14.73 -6.31
CA LYS A 60 -8.13 -14.15 -5.61
C LYS A 60 -7.72 -13.54 -4.28
N THR A 61 -8.41 -12.47 -3.88
CA THR A 61 -8.28 -11.86 -2.55
C THR A 61 -9.22 -12.58 -1.59
N ALA A 62 -8.68 -13.12 -0.50
CA ALA A 62 -9.46 -13.80 0.54
C ALA A 62 -8.64 -13.92 1.83
N GLY A 63 -9.22 -13.54 2.97
CA GLY A 63 -8.51 -13.55 4.25
C GLY A 63 -7.22 -12.71 4.21
N ASP A 64 -6.10 -13.35 4.50
CA ASP A 64 -4.76 -12.74 4.47
C ASP A 64 -4.22 -12.51 3.04
N VAL A 65 -4.76 -13.21 2.05
CA VAL A 65 -4.33 -13.16 0.65
C VAL A 65 -4.88 -11.92 -0.03
N ILE A 66 -4.04 -11.22 -0.80
CA ILE A 66 -4.47 -10.11 -1.66
C ILE A 66 -3.85 -10.23 -3.07
N THR A 67 -4.65 -10.03 -4.11
CA THR A 67 -4.13 -10.07 -5.48
C THR A 67 -3.18 -8.89 -5.75
N CYS A 68 -2.26 -9.03 -6.71
CA CYS A 68 -1.43 -7.90 -7.16
C CYS A 68 -2.26 -6.71 -7.65
N LYS A 69 -3.40 -6.97 -8.31
CA LYS A 69 -4.30 -5.92 -8.78
C LYS A 69 -4.88 -5.11 -7.61
N ASP A 70 -5.32 -5.79 -6.56
CA ASP A 70 -5.93 -5.15 -5.40
C ASP A 70 -4.89 -4.51 -4.47
N ALA A 71 -3.67 -5.03 -4.43
CA ALA A 71 -2.56 -4.48 -3.65
C ALA A 71 -1.91 -3.25 -4.29
N LEU A 72 -1.90 -3.17 -5.63
CA LEU A 72 -1.18 -2.15 -6.39
C LEU A 72 -1.48 -0.70 -5.94
N PRO A 73 -2.76 -0.29 -5.73
CA PRO A 73 -3.05 1.07 -5.27
C PRO A 73 -2.39 1.40 -3.92
N TYR A 74 -2.37 0.44 -2.98
CA TYR A 74 -1.78 0.62 -1.66
C TYR A 74 -0.24 0.63 -1.70
N ILE A 75 0.37 -0.22 -2.54
CA ILE A 75 1.81 -0.21 -2.79
C ILE A 75 2.24 1.15 -3.34
N ASN A 76 1.54 1.66 -4.37
CA ASN A 76 1.84 2.95 -4.96
C ASN A 76 1.60 4.12 -4.00
N ALA A 77 0.53 4.06 -3.20
CA ALA A 77 0.27 5.06 -2.16
C ALA A 77 1.40 5.11 -1.13
N ALA A 78 1.92 3.95 -0.70
CA ALA A 78 3.05 3.87 0.22
C ALA A 78 4.35 4.40 -0.41
N ILE A 79 4.65 4.04 -1.66
CA ILE A 79 5.81 4.55 -2.43
C ILE A 79 5.78 6.08 -2.49
N GLN A 80 4.61 6.66 -2.79
CA GLN A 80 4.45 8.12 -2.89
C GLN A 80 4.53 8.79 -1.51
N LYS A 81 3.81 8.27 -0.52
CA LYS A 81 3.75 8.82 0.85
C LYS A 81 5.14 8.92 1.46
N TYR A 82 5.96 7.89 1.29
CA TYR A 82 7.32 7.84 1.84
C TYR A 82 8.42 8.23 0.86
N LYS A 83 8.05 8.68 -0.35
CA LYS A 83 8.98 9.21 -1.35
C LYS A 83 10.13 8.23 -1.64
N LEU A 84 9.80 6.99 -2.02
CA LEU A 84 10.80 6.01 -2.49
C LEU A 84 11.28 6.43 -3.88
N LYS A 85 12.23 7.37 -3.91
CA LYS A 85 12.68 8.10 -5.09
C LYS A 85 13.44 7.22 -6.07
N THR A 86 14.30 6.33 -5.58
CA THR A 86 15.14 5.52 -6.45
C THR A 86 14.47 4.19 -6.79
N ARG A 87 14.78 3.66 -7.98
CA ARG A 87 14.37 2.31 -8.38
C ARG A 87 14.83 1.26 -7.37
N GLY A 88 16.01 1.45 -6.76
CA GLY A 88 16.53 0.56 -5.71
C GLY A 88 15.69 0.58 -4.43
N GLN A 89 15.23 1.75 -3.98
CA GLN A 89 14.34 1.86 -2.82
C GLN A 89 13.00 1.16 -3.07
N ARG A 90 12.38 1.41 -4.24
CA ARG A 90 11.13 0.72 -4.63
C ARG A 90 11.34 -0.78 -4.71
N ALA A 91 12.43 -1.22 -5.31
CA ALA A 91 12.74 -2.64 -5.44
C ALA A 91 12.99 -3.32 -4.08
N ALA A 92 13.66 -2.66 -3.14
CA ALA A 92 13.93 -3.23 -1.82
C ALA A 92 12.64 -3.43 -1.02
N TYR A 93 11.75 -2.42 -1.05
CA TYR A 93 10.43 -2.49 -0.44
C TYR A 93 9.59 -3.64 -1.02
N ILE A 94 9.47 -3.71 -2.36
CA ILE A 94 8.66 -4.72 -3.04
C ILE A 94 9.25 -6.13 -2.87
N ALA A 95 10.58 -6.28 -2.91
CA ALA A 95 11.25 -7.57 -2.77
C ALA A 95 11.07 -8.17 -1.38
N ASN A 96 11.16 -7.35 -0.33
CA ASN A 96 10.90 -7.82 1.03
C ASN A 96 9.43 -8.17 1.25
N MET A 97 8.51 -7.37 0.73
CA MET A 97 7.08 -7.71 0.78
C MET A 97 6.80 -9.04 0.07
N ALA A 98 7.43 -9.28 -1.08
CA ALA A 98 7.31 -10.55 -1.80
C ALA A 98 7.87 -11.72 -0.97
N TYR A 99 9.04 -11.55 -0.35
CA TYR A 99 9.65 -12.60 0.47
C TYR A 99 8.82 -12.90 1.72
N GLU A 100 8.59 -11.89 2.56
CA GLU A 100 7.91 -12.05 3.85
C GLU A 100 6.44 -12.44 3.67
N GLY A 101 5.75 -11.79 2.73
CA GLY A 101 4.33 -12.01 2.45
C GLY A 101 4.04 -13.24 1.59
N GLY A 102 5.06 -14.01 1.18
CA GLY A 102 4.88 -15.12 0.24
C GLY A 102 4.19 -14.68 -1.05
N TYR A 103 4.64 -13.58 -1.64
CA TYR A 103 4.02 -12.93 -2.79
C TYR A 103 2.55 -12.53 -2.53
N LEU A 104 2.28 -11.91 -1.37
CA LEU A 104 0.95 -11.46 -0.90
C LEU A 104 -0.03 -12.57 -0.52
N GLN A 105 0.45 -13.79 -0.24
CA GLN A 105 -0.35 -14.89 0.30
C GLN A 105 -0.62 -14.73 1.80
N TYR A 106 0.26 -14.04 2.51
CA TYR A 106 0.18 -13.89 3.95
C TYR A 106 0.18 -12.42 4.33
N ASN A 107 -0.47 -12.10 5.45
CA ASN A 107 -0.34 -10.80 6.08
C ASN A 107 0.13 -10.88 7.54
N HIS A 108 -0.08 -12.04 8.16
CA HIS A 108 0.54 -12.44 9.41
C HIS A 108 1.66 -13.45 9.15
N ASN A 109 2.66 -13.46 10.01
CA ASN A 109 3.60 -14.57 10.09
C ASN A 109 2.86 -15.81 10.63
N LEU A 110 3.15 -16.98 10.07
CA LEU A 110 2.47 -18.24 10.40
C LEU A 110 2.76 -18.75 11.83
N VAL A 111 3.90 -18.37 12.40
CA VAL A 111 4.34 -18.77 13.74
C VAL A 111 4.05 -17.66 14.74
N ASN A 112 4.38 -16.41 14.40
CA ASN A 112 4.17 -15.25 15.25
C ASN A 112 3.13 -14.31 14.65
N ARG A 113 1.87 -14.48 15.02
CA ARG A 113 0.76 -13.68 14.48
C ARG A 113 0.93 -12.17 14.69
N SER A 114 1.68 -11.71 15.70
CA SER A 114 1.91 -10.27 15.92
C SER A 114 2.84 -9.62 14.87
N GLN A 115 3.57 -10.42 14.10
CA GLN A 115 4.44 -9.96 13.02
C GLN A 115 3.63 -9.84 11.73
N GLY A 116 3.67 -8.67 11.12
CA GLY A 116 3.04 -8.42 9.83
C GLY A 116 4.02 -8.69 8.68
N THR A 117 3.63 -9.59 7.78
CA THR A 117 4.49 -10.03 6.67
C THR A 117 4.46 -9.05 5.50
N ARG A 118 3.31 -8.49 5.11
CA ARG A 118 3.28 -7.42 4.09
C ARG A 118 3.91 -6.11 4.57
N SER A 119 3.85 -5.87 5.89
CA SER A 119 4.53 -4.75 6.53
C SER A 119 6.04 -4.97 6.74
N ILE A 120 6.54 -6.20 6.54
CA ILE A 120 7.97 -6.58 6.64
C ILE A 120 8.51 -6.40 8.08
N MET A 121 7.64 -6.51 9.12
CA MET A 121 8.04 -6.07 10.46
C MET A 121 7.49 -6.90 11.60
N PRO A 122 8.32 -7.18 12.63
CA PRO A 122 7.85 -7.66 13.92
C PRO A 122 7.10 -6.55 14.68
N ALA A 123 6.33 -6.95 15.69
CA ALA A 123 5.46 -6.05 16.45
C ALA A 123 6.20 -4.83 17.03
N VAL A 124 7.42 -5.00 17.55
CA VAL A 124 8.24 -3.90 18.10
C VAL A 124 8.60 -2.84 17.05
N SER A 125 8.88 -3.26 15.81
CA SER A 125 9.16 -2.36 14.70
C SER A 125 7.88 -1.70 14.20
N LEU A 126 6.75 -2.42 14.20
CA LEU A 126 5.43 -1.84 13.93
C LEU A 126 5.07 -0.75 14.95
N ARG A 127 5.34 -0.95 16.24
CA ARG A 127 5.16 0.10 17.25
C ARG A 127 6.01 1.32 16.95
N THR A 128 7.29 1.13 16.60
CA THR A 128 8.18 2.22 16.19
C THR A 128 7.59 3.01 15.01
N PHE A 129 7.08 2.31 13.99
CA PHE A 129 6.39 2.92 12.86
C PHE A 129 5.16 3.72 13.30
N VAL A 130 4.27 3.15 14.12
CA VAL A 130 3.06 3.83 14.60
C VAL A 130 3.44 5.09 15.40
N ASN A 131 4.44 5.00 16.28
CA ASN A 131 4.96 6.14 17.06
C ASN A 131 5.49 7.27 16.17
N ALA A 132 6.07 6.95 15.02
CA ALA A 132 6.59 7.93 14.07
C ALA A 132 5.51 8.54 13.14
N ASN A 133 4.33 7.92 13.02
CA ASN A 133 3.34 8.28 12.01
C ASN A 133 2.02 8.78 12.64
N LYS A 134 1.89 10.10 12.84
CA LYS A 134 0.68 10.74 13.42
C LYS A 134 -0.63 10.38 12.70
N SER A 135 -0.60 10.19 11.37
CA SER A 135 -1.80 9.79 10.62
C SER A 135 -2.28 8.38 10.98
N VAL A 136 -1.36 7.49 11.34
CA VAL A 136 -1.66 6.12 11.80
C VAL A 136 -2.16 6.13 13.24
N GLN A 137 -1.60 6.99 14.10
CA GLN A 137 -2.06 7.15 15.49
C GLN A 137 -3.53 7.56 15.58
N LYS A 138 -4.04 8.31 14.61
CA LYS A 138 -5.47 8.68 14.53
C LYS A 138 -6.41 7.48 14.41
N PHE A 139 -5.91 6.29 14.05
CA PHE A 139 -6.72 5.07 14.01
C PHE A 139 -6.95 4.48 15.41
N TRP A 140 -6.19 4.90 16.41
CA TRP A 140 -6.21 4.39 17.78
C TRP A 140 -6.75 5.42 18.77
N PRO A 141 -8.00 5.24 19.25
CA PRO A 141 -8.51 5.99 20.39
C PRO A 141 -7.62 5.76 21.63
N GLY A 142 -7.10 6.84 22.22
CA GLY A 142 -6.28 6.76 23.44
C GLY A 142 -4.81 6.36 23.24
N PHE A 143 -4.28 6.47 22.02
CA PHE A 143 -2.84 6.34 21.78
C PHE A 143 -2.02 7.36 22.63
N PRO A 144 -0.86 6.98 23.22
CA PRO A 144 -0.18 5.68 23.14
C PRO A 144 -0.58 4.67 24.22
N LYS A 145 -1.39 5.07 25.22
CA LYS A 145 -1.65 4.26 26.43
C LYS A 145 -2.31 2.91 26.16
N ASN A 146 -3.09 2.81 25.07
CA ASN A 146 -3.90 1.63 24.77
C ASN A 146 -3.40 0.81 23.56
N VAL A 147 -2.12 0.91 23.21
CA VAL A 147 -1.58 0.14 22.09
C VAL A 147 -1.11 -1.23 22.57
N ASN A 148 -1.75 -2.30 22.11
CA ASN A 148 -1.31 -3.68 22.32
C ASN A 148 -0.52 -4.16 21.09
N ASP A 149 0.74 -4.54 21.29
CA ASP A 149 1.65 -5.01 20.23
C ASP A 149 1.08 -6.18 19.44
N ASN A 150 0.33 -7.07 20.10
CA ASN A 150 -0.29 -8.23 19.46
C ASN A 150 -1.44 -7.86 18.51
N THR A 151 -1.91 -6.61 18.54
CA THR A 151 -3.06 -6.13 17.73
C THR A 151 -2.67 -5.09 16.68
N ILE A 152 -1.42 -4.62 16.68
CA ILE A 152 -0.99 -3.55 15.76
C ILE A 152 -1.20 -3.97 14.32
N VAL A 153 -0.75 -5.18 13.97
CA VAL A 153 -0.89 -5.75 12.64
C VAL A 153 -2.36 -5.80 12.21
N ASP A 154 -3.26 -6.41 13.00
CA ASP A 154 -4.68 -6.53 12.65
C ASP A 154 -5.34 -5.16 12.38
N ILE A 155 -4.99 -4.13 13.14
CA ILE A 155 -5.55 -2.79 12.95
C ILE A 155 -5.00 -2.12 11.69
N LEU A 156 -3.70 -2.25 11.42
CA LEU A 156 -3.12 -1.76 10.16
C LEU A 156 -3.79 -2.43 8.96
N ILE A 157 -4.02 -3.74 9.02
CA ILE A 157 -4.71 -4.50 7.98
C ILE A 157 -6.15 -4.02 7.79
N LYS A 158 -6.90 -3.89 8.89
CA LYS A 158 -8.29 -3.40 8.88
C LYS A 158 -8.40 -2.00 8.25
N ARG A 159 -7.37 -1.16 8.43
CA ARG A 159 -7.29 0.19 7.86
C ARG A 159 -6.58 0.26 6.50
N ARG A 160 -6.13 -0.88 5.96
CA ARG A 160 -5.32 -0.97 4.71
C ARG A 160 -4.04 -0.13 4.77
N ALA A 161 -3.50 0.06 5.96
CA ALA A 161 -2.25 0.77 6.23
C ALA A 161 -1.06 -0.19 6.40
N ASP A 162 -1.28 -1.50 6.24
CA ASP A 162 -0.28 -2.57 6.36
C ASP A 162 0.80 -2.54 5.27
N PHE A 163 0.61 -1.78 4.20
CA PHE A 163 1.63 -1.50 3.17
C PHE A 163 2.58 -0.36 3.55
N GLU A 164 2.21 0.48 4.52
CA GLU A 164 2.98 1.66 4.88
C GLU A 164 4.27 1.38 5.65
N PRO A 165 4.32 0.47 6.64
CA PRO A 165 5.51 0.29 7.46
C PRO A 165 6.74 -0.07 6.65
N GLY A 166 6.63 -1.04 5.73
CA GLY A 166 7.73 -1.48 4.89
C GLY A 166 8.34 -0.35 4.05
N ALA A 167 7.48 0.47 3.44
CA ALA A 167 7.90 1.63 2.66
C ALA A 167 8.57 2.70 3.56
N TRP A 168 7.97 3.01 4.71
CA TRP A 168 8.55 3.96 5.66
C TRP A 168 9.94 3.52 6.13
N TRP A 169 10.07 2.26 6.54
CA TRP A 169 11.33 1.73 7.09
C TRP A 169 12.44 1.70 6.05
N THR A 170 12.08 1.47 4.79
CA THR A 170 13.02 1.53 3.66
C THR A 170 13.84 2.81 3.67
N VAL A 171 13.26 3.96 4.01
CA VAL A 171 13.95 5.27 3.89
C VAL A 171 14.04 6.06 5.18
N ALA A 172 13.22 5.75 6.19
CA ALA A 172 13.07 6.51 7.42
C ALA A 172 13.14 5.65 8.68
N GLY A 173 13.30 4.32 8.55
CA GLY A 173 13.56 3.44 9.68
C GLY A 173 14.83 3.88 10.44
N PRO A 174 14.93 3.60 11.75
CA PRO A 174 16.13 3.92 12.53
C PRO A 174 17.40 3.39 11.86
N GLY A 175 18.37 4.28 11.58
CA GLY A 175 19.63 3.93 10.91
C GLY A 175 19.56 3.68 9.39
N CYS A 176 18.37 3.77 8.76
CA CYS A 176 18.20 3.34 7.38
C CYS A 176 18.46 4.39 6.31
N ALA A 177 18.21 5.66 6.60
CA ALA A 177 18.20 6.71 5.57
C ALA A 177 19.49 6.77 4.73
N GLN A 178 20.66 6.66 5.39
CA GLN A 178 21.96 6.74 4.72
C GLN A 178 22.24 5.53 3.81
N VAL A 179 21.88 4.32 4.26
CA VAL A 179 22.11 3.08 3.49
C VAL A 179 21.10 2.97 2.36
N ALA A 180 19.85 3.36 2.61
CA ALA A 180 18.78 3.40 1.62
C ALA A 180 19.06 4.34 0.43
N ALA A 181 19.80 5.43 0.66
CA ALA A 181 20.24 6.33 -0.40
C ALA A 181 21.20 5.66 -1.40
N ARG A 182 21.88 4.58 -0.99
CA ARG A 182 22.85 3.82 -1.80
C ARG A 182 22.20 2.63 -2.53
N LEU A 183 20.92 2.33 -2.28
CA LEU A 183 20.22 1.24 -2.96
C LEU A 183 20.22 1.45 -4.47
N SER A 184 20.76 0.47 -5.19
CA SER A 184 20.98 0.50 -6.64
C SER A 184 20.75 -0.89 -7.25
N LYS A 185 21.01 -1.08 -8.54
CA LYS A 185 20.96 -2.42 -9.16
C LYS A 185 21.89 -3.46 -8.51
N SER A 186 22.86 -3.00 -7.70
CA SER A 186 23.87 -3.86 -7.08
C SER A 186 23.27 -4.68 -5.93
N GLN A 187 23.47 -6.00 -6.01
CA GLN A 187 23.18 -6.93 -4.92
C GLN A 187 23.91 -6.54 -3.63
N THR A 188 25.16 -6.07 -3.73
CA THR A 188 25.94 -5.61 -2.56
C THR A 188 25.24 -4.45 -1.84
N SER A 189 24.68 -3.49 -2.59
CA SER A 189 23.96 -2.37 -1.97
C SER A 189 22.68 -2.80 -1.26
N PHE A 190 21.99 -3.80 -1.81
CA PHE A 190 20.82 -4.39 -1.17
C PHE A 190 21.18 -5.20 0.07
N THR A 191 22.20 -6.06 0.01
CA THR A 191 22.68 -6.82 1.16
C THR A 191 23.14 -5.92 2.30
N ALA A 192 23.80 -4.80 2.01
CA ALA A 192 24.18 -3.81 3.03
C ALA A 192 22.93 -3.22 3.69
N TRP A 193 21.92 -2.85 2.91
CA TRP A 193 20.66 -2.34 3.43
C TRP A 193 19.93 -3.41 4.28
N GLU A 194 19.80 -4.65 3.82
CA GLU A 194 19.17 -5.75 4.58
C GLU A 194 19.79 -5.96 5.96
N LYS A 195 21.12 -6.04 6.02
CA LYS A 195 21.85 -6.25 7.27
C LYS A 195 21.70 -5.08 8.23
N THR A 196 21.72 -3.84 7.72
CA THR A 196 21.64 -2.64 8.57
C THR A 196 20.19 -2.32 8.98
N CYS A 197 19.22 -2.51 8.09
CA CYS A 197 17.86 -2.03 8.27
C CYS A 197 16.88 -3.07 8.76
N ILE A 198 16.97 -4.28 8.21
CA ILE A 198 15.98 -5.35 8.45
C ILE A 198 16.53 -6.36 9.45
N ASN A 199 17.84 -6.35 9.70
CA ASN A 199 18.56 -7.34 10.49
C ASN A 199 18.38 -8.76 9.89
N GLY A 200 18.44 -8.85 8.55
CA GLY A 200 18.33 -10.12 7.84
C GLY A 200 19.50 -11.05 8.15
N GLY A 201 19.19 -12.27 8.60
CA GLY A 201 20.18 -13.32 8.82
C GLY A 201 20.73 -13.91 7.51
N PRO A 202 21.88 -14.59 7.55
CA PRO A 202 22.54 -15.16 6.37
C PRO A 202 21.61 -16.08 5.56
N GLU A 203 20.71 -16.79 6.23
CA GLU A 203 19.72 -17.71 5.64
C GLU A 203 18.64 -17.01 4.79
N THR A 204 18.29 -15.78 5.13
CA THR A 204 17.22 -15.04 4.43
C THR A 204 17.74 -14.04 3.40
N VAL A 205 18.91 -13.44 3.64
CA VAL A 205 19.46 -12.37 2.80
C VAL A 205 19.72 -12.84 1.36
N ALA A 206 20.23 -14.05 1.17
CA ALA A 206 20.49 -14.58 -0.17
C ALA A 206 19.19 -14.73 -0.99
N ALA A 207 18.13 -15.25 -0.38
CA ALA A 207 16.84 -15.42 -1.03
C ALA A 207 16.17 -14.07 -1.33
N ARG A 208 16.20 -13.13 -0.39
CA ARG A 208 15.72 -11.75 -0.60
C ARG A 208 16.49 -11.04 -1.71
N ALA A 209 17.80 -11.24 -1.79
CA ALA A 209 18.65 -10.65 -2.82
C ALA A 209 18.32 -11.18 -4.23
N ALA A 210 17.98 -12.47 -4.35
CA ALA A 210 17.52 -13.05 -5.60
C ALA A 210 16.20 -12.41 -6.05
N ILE A 211 15.23 -12.25 -5.14
CA ILE A 211 13.97 -11.56 -5.42
C ILE A 211 14.22 -10.10 -5.77
N TYR A 212 15.09 -9.40 -5.03
CA TYR A 212 15.46 -8.02 -5.30
C TYR A 212 15.99 -7.82 -6.72
N LYS A 213 16.85 -8.73 -7.21
CA LYS A 213 17.35 -8.67 -8.59
C LYS A 213 16.21 -8.75 -9.60
N THR A 214 15.27 -9.68 -9.41
CA THR A 214 14.08 -9.84 -10.26
C THR A 214 13.19 -8.60 -10.23
N VAL A 215 12.86 -8.12 -9.03
CA VAL A 215 12.04 -6.93 -8.83
C VAL A 215 12.69 -5.70 -9.45
N TYR A 216 13.99 -5.48 -9.20
CA TYR A 216 14.71 -4.35 -9.76
C TYR A 216 14.61 -4.38 -11.27
N ALA A 217 14.88 -5.52 -11.93
CA ALA A 217 14.79 -5.66 -13.38
C ALA A 217 13.37 -5.44 -13.94
N ALA A 218 12.32 -5.67 -13.15
CA ALA A 218 10.93 -5.61 -13.58
C ALA A 218 10.29 -4.21 -13.53
N ILE A 219 10.74 -3.33 -12.61
CA ILE A 219 10.13 -2.01 -12.37
C ILE A 219 10.98 -0.87 -12.97
N HIS A 220 10.40 0.27 -13.32
CA HIS A 220 11.13 1.45 -13.83
C HIS A 220 11.28 2.61 -12.82
#